data_AF-A0A2N6TZ33-F1
#
_entry.id   AF-A0A2N6TZ33-F1
#
_cell.length_a   1.000
_cell.length_b   1.000
_cell.length_c   1.000
_cell.angle_alpha   90.00
_cell.angle_beta   90.00
_cell.angle_gamma   90.00
#
_symmetry.space_group_name_H-M   'P 1'
#
loop_
_entity.id
_entity.type
_entity.pdbx_description
1 polymer ?
#
loop_
_entity_poly.entity_id
_entity_poly.type
_entity_poly.pdbx_seq_one_letter_code
_entity_poly.pdbx_strand_id
1 'polypeptide(L)'
;MSLDTHVHHRAAHRHFSQLSQWSTCSITEGGLLRALLTEKLTGRKVEGPEALGQLRAIRAVPGWRFLDDSTSLAAPSIDTRVLAGRRQVTDLQLLNLAAHHGTRLATFDAAMLRVIAPADRDLIEVWDA
;
A
#
# COMPACT_ATOMS: atom_id res chain seq x y z
N MET A 1 -5.49 -22.54 8.17
CA MET A 1 -4.55 -22.70 7.03
C MET A 1 -4.74 -21.48 6.12
N SER A 2 -4.47 -20.29 6.65
CA SER A 2 -3.20 -19.57 6.81
C SER A 2 -2.79 -18.88 5.51
N LEU A 3 -2.76 -17.54 5.54
CA LEU A 3 -2.10 -16.66 4.56
C LEU A 3 -0.57 -16.90 4.49
N ASP A 4 -0.05 -17.94 5.16
CA ASP A 4 1.35 -18.38 5.15
C ASP A 4 1.93 -18.71 3.76
N THR A 5 1.11 -18.91 2.73
CA THR A 5 1.58 -19.39 1.41
C THR A 5 1.96 -18.30 0.43
N HIS A 6 1.69 -17.02 0.69
CA HIS A 6 2.24 -15.95 -0.15
C HIS A 6 3.56 -15.46 0.44
N VAL A 7 4.64 -15.59 -0.34
CA VAL A 7 6.00 -15.14 0.04
C VAL A 7 6.00 -13.71 0.60
N HIS A 8 5.14 -12.85 0.04
CA HIS A 8 4.92 -11.47 0.49
C HIS A 8 4.26 -11.34 1.87
N HIS A 9 3.46 -12.30 2.33
CA HIS A 9 2.86 -12.23 3.67
C HIS A 9 3.94 -12.34 4.75
N ARG A 10 4.87 -13.29 4.62
CA ARG A 10 5.99 -13.44 5.56
C ARG A 10 6.96 -12.27 5.48
N ALA A 11 7.26 -11.80 4.27
CA ALA A 11 8.09 -10.62 4.07
C ALA A 11 7.45 -9.36 4.68
N ALA A 12 6.15 -9.15 4.44
CA ALA A 12 5.41 -8.03 5.00
C ALA A 12 5.44 -8.08 6.53
N HIS A 13 5.15 -9.22 7.16
CA HIS A 13 5.25 -9.36 8.62
C HIS A 13 6.65 -9.06 9.14
N ARG A 14 7.71 -9.49 8.44
CA ARG A 14 9.09 -9.18 8.80
C ARG A 14 9.35 -7.68 8.77
N HIS A 15 9.04 -7.00 7.67
CA HIS A 15 9.22 -5.56 7.55
C HIS A 15 8.35 -4.79 8.56
N PHE A 16 7.07 -5.14 8.70
CA PHE A 16 6.17 -4.52 9.67
C PHE A 16 6.66 -4.67 11.11
N SER A 17 7.27 -5.81 11.48
CA SER A 17 7.83 -6.01 12.82
C SER A 17 9.01 -5.08 13.15
N GLN A 18 9.62 -4.47 12.13
CA GLN A 18 10.76 -3.58 12.27
C GLN A 18 10.35 -2.09 12.25
N LEU A 19 9.10 -1.78 11.89
CA LEU A 19 8.60 -0.42 11.84
C LEU A 19 8.08 0.04 13.20
N SER A 20 8.61 1.15 13.70
CA SER A 20 8.06 1.82 14.88
C SER A 20 6.82 2.66 14.57
N GLN A 21 6.67 3.10 13.32
CA GLN A 21 5.53 3.87 12.82
C GLN A 21 5.24 3.49 11.38
N TRP A 22 3.96 3.36 11.05
CA TRP A 22 3.51 3.03 9.70
C TRP A 22 2.07 3.47 9.51
N SER A 23 1.57 3.43 8.28
CA SER A 23 0.26 3.99 7.99
C SER A 23 -0.46 3.27 6.86
N THR A 24 -1.78 3.32 6.89
CA THR A 24 -2.66 2.94 5.77
C THR A 24 -3.47 4.15 5.33
N CYS A 25 -4.00 4.10 4.10
CA CYS A 25 -5.04 5.00 3.63
C CYS A 25 -6.21 4.21 3.03
N SER A 26 -7.27 4.90 2.64
CA SER A 26 -8.49 4.29 2.08
C SER A 26 -8.21 3.36 0.89
N ILE A 27 -7.31 3.76 -0.01
CA ILE A 27 -6.92 2.97 -1.19
C ILE A 27 -6.21 1.67 -0.75
N THR A 28 -5.27 1.75 0.20
CA THR A 28 -4.54 0.59 0.71
C THR A 28 -5.45 -0.38 1.44
N GLU A 29 -6.35 0.12 2.29
CA GLU A 29 -7.34 -0.71 3.00
C GLU A 29 -8.35 -1.36 2.04
N GLY A 30 -8.82 -0.62 1.03
CA GLY A 30 -9.66 -1.17 -0.04
C GLY A 30 -8.94 -2.22 -0.88
N GLY A 31 -7.63 -2.04 -1.11
CA GLY A 31 -6.76 -3.04 -1.75
C GLY A 31 -6.68 -4.33 -0.96
N LEU A 32 -6.46 -4.24 0.35
CA LEU A 32 -6.44 -5.39 1.25
C LEU A 32 -7.79 -6.13 1.22
N LEU A 33 -8.91 -5.43 1.37
CA LEU A 33 -10.23 -6.06 1.38
C LEU A 33 -10.52 -6.77 0.06
N ARG A 34 -10.21 -6.16 -1.09
CA ARG A 34 -10.34 -6.82 -2.39
C ARG A 34 -9.48 -8.07 -2.49
N ALA A 35 -8.24 -8.03 -1.99
CA ALA A 35 -7.36 -9.18 -2.00
C ALA A 35 -7.91 -10.33 -1.13
N LEU A 36 -8.34 -10.04 0.09
CA LEU A 36 -8.92 -11.02 1.02
C LEU A 36 -10.21 -11.64 0.47
N LEU A 37 -11.05 -10.85 -0.19
CA LEU A 37 -12.31 -11.32 -0.76
C LEU A 37 -12.14 -12.02 -2.13
N THR A 38 -10.91 -12.08 -2.67
CA THR A 38 -10.63 -12.76 -3.94
C THR A 38 -10.17 -14.19 -3.68
N GLU A 39 -11.06 -15.17 -3.91
CA GLU A 39 -10.80 -16.59 -3.64
C GLU A 39 -9.53 -17.15 -4.31
N LYS A 40 -9.22 -16.67 -5.52
CA LYS A 40 -8.00 -17.05 -6.25
C LYS A 40 -6.71 -16.70 -5.47
N LEU A 41 -6.74 -15.65 -4.66
CA LEU A 41 -5.59 -15.19 -3.87
C LEU A 41 -5.54 -15.86 -2.49
N THR A 42 -6.69 -16.15 -1.90
CA THR A 42 -6.78 -16.72 -0.55
C THR A 42 -6.89 -18.24 -0.53
N GLY A 43 -7.18 -18.88 -1.66
CA GLY A 43 -7.41 -20.32 -1.78
C GLY A 43 -8.75 -20.78 -1.17
N ARG A 44 -9.60 -19.85 -0.71
CA ARG A 44 -10.92 -20.12 -0.13
C ARG A 44 -11.81 -18.89 -0.14
N LYS A 45 -13.12 -19.11 0.04
CA LYS A 45 -14.04 -18.04 0.35
C LYS A 45 -13.72 -17.39 1.71
N VAL A 46 -13.62 -16.07 1.71
CA VAL A 46 -13.50 -15.22 2.91
C VAL A 46 -14.76 -14.37 2.97
N GLU A 47 -15.44 -14.36 4.11
CA GLU A 47 -16.67 -13.58 4.29
C GLU A 47 -16.35 -12.14 4.69
N GLY A 48 -17.23 -11.20 4.35
CA GLY A 48 -17.06 -9.77 4.65
C GLY A 48 -16.71 -9.46 6.12
N PRO A 49 -17.41 -10.04 7.11
CA PRO A 49 -17.07 -9.84 8.52
C PRO A 49 -15.66 -10.31 8.90
N GLU A 50 -15.17 -11.38 8.28
CA GLU A 50 -13.83 -11.90 8.50
C GLU A 50 -12.78 -10.94 7.93
N ALA A 51 -12.94 -10.50 6.68
CA ALA A 51 -12.04 -9.55 6.04
C ALA A 51 -11.96 -8.22 6.80
N LEU A 52 -13.11 -7.69 7.24
CA LEU A 52 -13.16 -6.49 8.07
C LEU A 52 -12.55 -6.70 9.46
N GLY A 53 -12.66 -7.91 10.02
CA GLY A 53 -11.99 -8.30 11.25
C GLY A 53 -10.47 -8.22 11.12
N GLN A 54 -9.91 -8.72 10.02
CA GLN A 54 -8.48 -8.63 9.74
C GLN A 54 -8.01 -7.18 9.57
N LEU A 55 -8.79 -6.34 8.87
CA LEU A 55 -8.47 -4.92 8.76
C LEU A 55 -8.46 -4.22 10.13
N ARG A 56 -9.45 -4.49 10.99
CA ARG A 56 -9.45 -3.94 12.36
C ARG A 56 -8.25 -4.41 13.18
N ALA A 57 -7.84 -5.66 13.04
CA ALA A 57 -6.66 -6.18 13.73
C ALA A 57 -5.38 -5.47 13.27
N ILE A 58 -5.23 -5.22 11.96
CA ILE A 58 -4.14 -4.43 11.37
C ILE A 58 -4.10 -3.01 11.96
N ARG A 59 -5.26 -2.35 12.07
CA ARG A 59 -5.37 -1.01 12.67
C ARG A 59 -5.07 -0.96 14.18
N ALA A 60 -5.10 -2.10 14.87
CA ALA A 60 -4.86 -2.18 16.31
C ALA A 60 -3.37 -2.39 16.66
N VAL A 61 -2.51 -2.60 15.67
CA VAL A 61 -1.07 -2.79 15.89
C VAL A 61 -0.42 -1.46 16.31
N PRO A 62 0.46 -1.47 17.33
CA PRO A 62 1.18 -0.27 17.75
C PRO A 62 1.93 0.44 16.60
N GLY A 63 1.94 1.78 16.64
CA GLY A 63 2.59 2.60 15.62
C GLY A 63 1.77 2.83 14.34
N TRP A 64 0.59 2.20 14.22
CA TRP A 64 -0.31 2.44 13.10
C TRP A 64 -1.02 3.80 13.21
N ARG A 65 -1.19 4.46 12.05
CA ARG A 65 -2.10 5.60 11.87
C ARG A 65 -2.82 5.52 10.52
N PHE A 66 -3.98 6.13 10.43
CA PHE A 66 -4.67 6.35 9.15
C PHE A 66 -4.22 7.67 8.53
N LEU A 67 -3.96 7.68 7.22
CA LEU A 67 -3.74 8.89 6.44
C LEU A 67 -5.01 9.23 5.65
N ASP A 68 -5.60 10.37 5.98
CA ASP A 68 -6.67 10.95 5.18
C ASP A 68 -6.12 11.45 3.84
N ASP A 69 -6.85 11.17 2.76
CA ASP A 69 -6.51 11.60 1.41
C ASP A 69 -7.44 12.73 0.97
N SER A 70 -6.95 13.96 1.08
CA SER A 70 -7.56 15.18 0.55
C SER A 70 -6.86 15.68 -0.72
N THR A 71 -5.96 14.87 -1.29
CA THR A 71 -5.06 15.28 -2.35
C THR A 71 -5.68 15.10 -3.74
N SER A 72 -5.10 15.76 -4.76
CA SER A 72 -5.53 15.63 -6.15
C SER A 72 -4.32 15.58 -7.09
N LEU A 73 -4.32 14.66 -8.05
CA LEU A 73 -3.29 14.62 -9.10
C LEU A 73 -3.35 15.83 -10.05
N ALA A 74 -4.42 16.64 -10.01
CA ALA A 74 -4.50 17.90 -10.73
C ALA A 74 -3.74 19.05 -10.03
N ALA A 75 -3.40 18.88 -8.75
CA ALA A 75 -2.54 19.78 -7.98
C ALA A 75 -1.55 18.94 -7.14
N PRO A 76 -0.63 18.23 -7.80
CA PRO A 76 0.16 17.19 -7.16
C PRO A 76 1.31 17.77 -6.32
N SER A 77 1.72 16.99 -5.32
CA SER A 77 2.95 17.18 -4.54
C SER A 77 4.16 16.44 -5.15
N ILE A 78 3.96 15.77 -6.28
CA ILE A 78 4.96 14.99 -7.04
C ILE A 78 4.97 15.42 -8.51
N ASP A 79 5.97 15.00 -9.27
CA ASP A 79 6.03 15.24 -10.72
C ASP A 79 5.19 14.21 -11.49
N THR A 80 4.01 14.64 -11.94
CA THR A 80 3.05 13.80 -12.69
C THR A 80 3.30 13.76 -14.19
N ARG A 81 4.36 14.39 -14.73
CA ARG A 81 4.68 14.31 -16.18
C ARG A 81 4.98 12.89 -16.66
N VAL A 82 5.28 11.98 -15.73
CA VAL A 82 5.47 10.54 -15.99
C VAL A 82 4.15 9.76 -16.17
N LEU A 83 2.99 10.36 -15.91
CA LEU A 83 1.69 9.74 -16.12
C LEU A 83 1.44 9.50 -17.61
N ALA A 84 1.65 8.25 -18.04
CA ALA A 84 1.53 7.81 -19.43
C ALA A 84 0.31 6.92 -19.68
N GLY A 85 -0.30 6.35 -18.62
CA GLY A 85 -1.50 5.52 -18.80
C GLY A 85 -2.21 5.11 -17.52
N ARG A 86 -3.42 4.56 -17.70
CA ARG A 86 -4.36 4.21 -16.62
C ARG A 86 -3.79 3.32 -15.51
N ARG A 87 -2.75 2.54 -15.79
CA ARG A 87 -2.16 1.61 -14.82
C ARG A 87 -1.38 2.33 -13.71
N GLN A 88 -0.87 3.54 -13.98
CA GLN A 88 -0.06 4.29 -13.03
C GLN A 88 -0.90 5.15 -12.07
N VAL A 89 -2.20 5.33 -12.33
CA VAL A 89 -3.03 6.33 -11.62
C VAL A 89 -3.07 6.06 -10.12
N THR A 90 -3.31 4.81 -9.71
CA THR A 90 -3.35 4.44 -8.30
C THR A 90 -1.96 4.58 -7.64
N ASP A 91 -0.92 4.16 -8.34
CA ASP A 91 0.46 4.22 -7.85
C ASP A 91 0.91 5.68 -7.63
N LEU A 92 0.61 6.55 -8.59
CA LEU A 92 0.88 7.98 -8.48
C LEU A 92 0.02 8.64 -7.40
N GLN A 93 -1.24 8.23 -7.22
CA GLN A 93 -2.07 8.76 -6.13
C GLN A 93 -1.49 8.38 -4.76
N LEU A 94 -1.04 7.13 -4.58
CA LEU A 94 -0.41 6.69 -3.33
C LEU A 94 0.92 7.42 -3.08
N LEU A 95 1.73 7.62 -4.12
CA LEU A 95 2.96 8.39 -4.01
C LEU A 95 2.70 9.87 -3.69
N ASN A 96 1.70 10.47 -4.33
CA ASN A 96 1.27 11.84 -4.08
C ASN A 96 0.80 12.04 -2.64
N LEU A 97 0.02 11.08 -2.11
CA LEU A 97 -0.39 11.08 -0.72
C LEU A 97 0.81 10.96 0.23
N ALA A 98 1.76 10.08 -0.09
CA ALA A 98 2.96 9.92 0.71
C ALA A 98 3.77 11.23 0.79
N ALA A 99 3.97 11.90 -0.36
CA ALA A 99 4.60 13.21 -0.45
C ALA A 99 3.87 14.27 0.37
N HIS A 100 2.54 14.34 0.24
CA HIS A 100 1.71 15.32 0.95
C HIS A 100 1.84 15.21 2.48
N HIS A 101 1.92 13.98 3.01
CA HIS A 101 2.06 13.72 4.45
C HIS A 101 3.51 13.66 4.95
N GLY A 102 4.50 13.91 4.08
CA GLY A 102 5.92 13.80 4.44
C GLY A 102 6.34 12.38 4.84
N THR A 103 5.79 11.38 4.15
CA THR A 103 6.03 9.95 4.39
C THR A 103 6.59 9.26 3.16
N ARG A 104 6.99 7.99 3.30
CA ARG A 104 7.48 7.15 2.19
C ARG A 104 6.49 6.03 1.92
N LEU A 105 6.28 5.74 0.64
CA LEU A 105 5.46 4.63 0.17
C LEU A 105 6.27 3.34 0.16
N ALA A 106 5.91 2.40 1.03
CA ALA A 106 6.46 1.04 0.99
C ALA A 106 5.76 0.19 -0.09
N THR A 107 6.53 -0.53 -0.90
CA THR A 107 6.00 -1.41 -1.96
C THR A 107 6.88 -2.63 -2.20
N PHE A 108 6.28 -3.75 -2.61
CA PHE A 108 7.02 -4.91 -3.14
C PHE A 108 7.23 -4.83 -4.66
N ASP A 109 6.63 -3.86 -5.35
CA ASP A 109 6.75 -3.72 -6.79
C ASP A 109 7.92 -2.78 -7.17
N ALA A 110 9.08 -3.38 -7.43
CA ALA A 110 10.25 -2.65 -7.92
C ALA A 110 10.04 -1.98 -9.28
N ALA A 111 9.06 -2.42 -10.08
CA ALA A 111 8.74 -1.78 -11.36
C ALA A 111 8.20 -0.36 -11.16
N MET A 112 7.67 -0.03 -9.98
CA MET A 112 7.22 1.31 -9.64
C MET A 112 8.32 2.36 -9.81
N LEU A 113 9.58 2.02 -9.57
CA LEU A 113 10.73 2.93 -9.76
C LEU A 113 10.92 3.38 -11.23
N ARG A 114 10.37 2.64 -12.20
CA ARG A 114 10.45 2.98 -13.64
C ARG A 114 9.38 3.97 -14.08
N VAL A 115 8.33 4.12 -13.29
CA VAL A 115 7.13 4.91 -13.64
C VAL A 115 6.99 6.19 -12.81
N ILE A 116 7.98 6.49 -11.97
CA ILE A 116 8.06 7.70 -11.14
C ILE A 116 9.19 8.61 -11.62
N ALA A 117 9.03 9.91 -11.44
CA ALA A 117 10.06 10.87 -11.80
C ALA A 117 11.32 10.65 -10.95
N PRO A 118 12.53 10.87 -11.50
CA PRO A 118 13.78 10.73 -10.73
C PRO A 118 13.82 11.53 -9.43
N ALA A 119 13.17 12.71 -9.41
CA ALA A 119 13.13 13.58 -8.24
C ALA A 119 12.26 13.05 -7.09
N ASP A 120 11.34 12.12 -7.36
CA ASP A 120 10.38 11.59 -6.38
C ASP A 120 10.74 10.17 -5.90
N ARG A 121 11.92 9.66 -6.25
CA ARG A 121 12.31 8.26 -5.96
C ARG A 121 12.61 8.00 -4.48
N ASP A 122 13.02 9.01 -3.74
CA ASP A 122 13.25 8.98 -2.30
C ASP A 122 11.95 8.78 -1.49
N LEU A 123 10.81 9.16 -2.07
CA LEU A 123 9.48 8.91 -1.53
C LEU A 123 9.05 7.43 -1.60
N ILE A 124 9.83 6.55 -2.23
CA ILE A 124 9.53 5.11 -2.28
C ILE A 124 10.53 4.31 -1.46
N GLU A 125 10.03 3.28 -0.79
CA GLU A 125 10.81 2.20 -0.21
C GLU A 125 10.39 0.87 -0.84
N VAL A 126 11.32 0.23 -1.56
CA VAL A 126 11.07 -1.10 -2.13
C VAL A 126 11.47 -2.15 -1.11
N TRP A 127 10.54 -3.00 -0.74
CA TRP A 127 10.75 -4.11 0.18
C TRP A 127 11.09 -5.39 -0.56
N ASP A 128 12.09 -6.10 -0.06
CA ASP A 128 12.43 -7.45 -0.52
C ASP A 128 11.39 -8.47 -0.01
N ALA A 129 11.03 -9.40 -0.90
CA ALA A 129 10.06 -10.47 -0.65
C ALA A 129 10.68 -11.72 0.01
#